data_AF-A0A1S6K8N8-F1
#
_entry.id   AF-A0A1S6K8N8-F1
#
_cell.length_a   1.000
_cell.length_b   1.000
_cell.length_c   1.000
_cell.angle_alpha   90.00
_cell.angle_beta   90.00
_cell.angle_gamma   90.00
#
_symmetry.space_group_name_H-M   'P 1'
#
loop_
_entity.id
_entity.type
_entity.pdbx_description
1 polymer ?
#
loop_
_entity_poly.entity_id
_entity_poly.type
_entity_poly.pdbx_seq_one_letter_code
_entity_poly.pdbx_strand_id
1 'polypeptide(L)'
;KPYTPGYQVAYGILAEVEKHPFDVNKMVFMDWRDSHLKNNVELKERNSRIPTFLYAMPFSSNRIFLEETSLVARPGLGMDDIQKRRGARLSHLG
;
A
#
# COMPACT_ATOMS: atom_id res chain seq x y z
N LYS A 1 -26.35 -16.60 15.00
CA LYS A 1 -24.86 -16.67 14.94
C LYS A 1 -24.31 -15.29 15.30
N PRO A 2 -23.21 -15.17 16.06
CA PRO A 2 -22.63 -13.86 16.37
C PRO A 2 -22.18 -13.15 15.08
N TYR A 3 -22.39 -11.84 15.00
CA TYR A 3 -21.91 -11.03 13.88
C TYR A 3 -20.39 -10.88 13.96
N THR A 4 -19.68 -11.42 12.97
CA THR A 4 -18.22 -11.36 12.89
C THR A 4 -17.84 -10.84 11.50
N PRO A 5 -17.73 -9.52 11.29
CA PRO A 5 -17.38 -8.96 9.99
C PRO A 5 -15.88 -9.10 9.70
N GLY A 6 -15.51 -9.02 8.42
CA GLY A 6 -14.14 -8.70 8.03
C GLY A 6 -13.98 -7.19 7.92
N TYR A 7 -12.75 -6.69 8.11
CA TYR A 7 -12.45 -5.27 8.05
C TYR A 7 -11.48 -4.99 6.90
N GLN A 8 -11.86 -4.06 6.04
CA GLN A 8 -10.95 -3.49 5.04
C GLN A 8 -10.31 -2.23 5.63
N VAL A 9 -9.02 -2.03 5.38
CA VAL A 9 -8.28 -0.83 5.82
C VAL A 9 -7.48 -0.32 4.63
N ALA A 10 -7.61 0.97 4.34
CA ALA A 10 -6.89 1.64 3.27
C ALA A 10 -6.29 2.94 3.77
N TYR A 11 -5.13 3.31 3.25
CA TYR A 11 -4.48 4.58 3.56
C TYR A 11 -3.91 5.22 2.29
N GLY A 12 -4.62 6.25 1.81
CA GLY A 12 -4.33 6.98 0.59
C GLY A 12 -3.69 8.35 0.83
N ILE A 13 -2.83 8.78 -0.10
CA ILE A 13 -2.35 10.16 -0.22
C ILE A 13 -2.42 10.63 -1.66
N LEU A 14 -2.62 11.93 -1.81
CA LEU A 14 -2.28 12.66 -3.02
C LEU A 14 -0.90 13.29 -2.82
N ALA A 15 0.03 13.04 -3.73
CA ALA A 15 1.39 13.54 -3.64
C ALA A 15 1.74 14.41 -4.85
N GLU A 16 2.43 15.50 -4.58
CA GLU A 16 3.21 16.25 -5.56
C GLU A 16 4.68 15.89 -5.38
N VAL A 17 5.35 15.48 -6.46
CA VAL A 17 6.72 14.95 -6.45
C VAL A 17 7.49 15.48 -7.65
N GLU A 18 8.82 15.47 -7.61
CA GLU A 18 9.61 15.87 -8.78
C GLU A 18 9.37 14.94 -9.99
N LYS A 19 9.32 13.63 -9.74
CA LYS A 19 8.89 12.60 -10.70
C LYS A 19 8.39 11.35 -9.97
N HIS A 20 7.65 10.50 -10.68
CA HIS A 20 7.32 9.15 -10.22
C HIS A 20 7.57 8.10 -11.31
N PRO A 21 7.73 6.81 -10.97
CA PRO A 21 8.04 5.77 -11.95
C PRO A 21 6.83 5.23 -12.74
N PHE A 22 5.61 5.68 -12.43
CA PHE A 22 4.38 5.18 -13.04
C PHE A 22 4.06 5.85 -14.38
N ASP A 23 3.51 5.08 -15.31
CA ASP A 23 3.03 5.57 -16.62
C ASP A 23 1.75 6.40 -16.42
N VAL A 24 1.76 7.64 -16.89
CA VAL A 24 0.64 8.59 -16.70
C VAL A 24 -0.67 8.15 -17.33
N ASN A 25 -0.63 7.23 -18.30
CA ASN A 25 -1.80 6.71 -18.98
C ASN A 25 -2.29 5.37 -18.41
N LYS A 26 -1.71 4.90 -17.29
CA LYS A 26 -2.04 3.62 -16.66
C LYS A 26 -2.26 3.76 -15.17
N MET A 27 -3.27 3.06 -14.68
CA MET A 27 -3.45 2.83 -13.25
C MET A 27 -2.77 1.51 -12.86
N VAL A 28 -2.04 1.53 -11.74
CA VAL A 28 -1.64 0.30 -11.06
C VAL A 28 -2.80 -0.15 -10.19
N PHE A 29 -3.35 -1.32 -10.53
CA PHE A 29 -4.47 -1.93 -9.84
C PHE A 29 -3.98 -3.09 -8.97
N MET A 30 -4.22 -3.01 -7.66
CA MET A 30 -3.93 -4.07 -6.68
C MET A 30 -2.52 -4.68 -6.80
N ASP A 31 -1.47 -3.86 -6.67
CA ASP A 31 -0.10 -4.36 -6.70
C ASP A 31 0.32 -4.99 -5.37
N TRP A 32 0.31 -6.33 -5.33
CA TRP A 32 0.68 -7.16 -4.18
C TRP A 32 2.19 -7.40 -4.02
N ARG A 33 3.05 -6.90 -4.93
CA ARG A 33 4.49 -7.17 -4.86
C ARG A 33 5.10 -6.60 -3.58
N ASP A 34 5.95 -7.39 -2.94
CA ASP A 34 6.54 -7.13 -1.62
C ASP A 34 8.06 -6.88 -1.67
N SER A 35 8.64 -6.64 -2.86
CA SER A 35 10.09 -6.47 -3.05
C SER A 35 10.69 -5.34 -2.18
N HIS A 36 9.88 -4.33 -1.88
CA HIS A 36 10.21 -3.22 -0.98
C HIS A 36 10.45 -3.66 0.48
N LEU A 37 10.02 -4.86 0.87
CA LEU A 37 10.18 -5.41 2.21
C LEU A 37 11.42 -6.29 2.37
N LYS A 38 12.20 -6.54 1.31
CA LYS A 38 13.30 -7.54 1.34
C LYS A 38 14.32 -7.34 2.46
N ASN A 39 14.56 -6.09 2.87
CA ASN A 39 15.54 -5.71 3.89
C ASN A 39 14.93 -5.54 5.29
N ASN A 40 13.61 -5.77 5.45
CA ASN A 40 12.91 -5.65 6.72
C ASN A 40 12.13 -6.94 6.99
N VAL A 41 12.82 -7.91 7.61
CA VAL A 41 12.30 -9.26 7.86
C VAL A 41 11.00 -9.21 8.67
N GLU A 42 10.96 -8.42 9.75
CA GLU A 42 9.77 -8.29 10.59
C GLU A 42 8.57 -7.74 9.83
N LEU A 43 8.76 -6.68 9.04
CA LEU A 43 7.68 -6.09 8.24
C LEU A 43 7.22 -7.06 7.14
N LYS A 44 8.15 -7.83 6.55
CA LYS A 44 7.85 -8.88 5.58
C LYS A 44 7.00 -9.99 6.19
N GLU A 45 7.36 -10.48 7.38
CA GLU A 45 6.57 -11.49 8.09
C GLU A 45 5.16 -10.99 8.43
N ARG A 46 5.04 -9.74 8.89
CA ARG A 46 3.72 -9.11 9.13
C ARG A 46 2.90 -8.97 7.85
N ASN A 47 3.53 -8.66 6.72
CA ASN A 47 2.87 -8.60 5.42
C ASN A 47 2.43 -9.98 4.92
N SER A 48 3.23 -11.02 5.11
CA SER A 48 2.84 -12.39 4.74
C SER A 48 1.60 -12.89 5.51
N ARG A 49 1.39 -12.42 6.74
CA ARG A 49 0.22 -12.79 7.56
C ARG A 49 -1.06 -12.06 7.16
N ILE A 50 -0.96 -10.76 6.89
CA ILE A 50 -2.09 -9.91 6.47
C ILE A 50 -1.56 -9.05 5.33
N PRO A 51 -1.68 -9.46 4.06
CA PRO A 51 -1.04 -8.76 2.96
C PRO A 51 -1.74 -7.44 2.64
N THR A 52 -0.94 -6.48 2.17
CA THR A 52 -1.44 -5.23 1.58
C THR A 52 -1.04 -5.12 0.11
N PHE A 53 -1.77 -4.29 -0.62
CA PHE A 53 -1.49 -3.96 -2.01
C PHE A 53 -1.52 -2.45 -2.24
N LEU A 54 -0.87 -2.00 -3.32
CA LEU A 54 -0.87 -0.61 -3.74
C LEU A 54 -1.87 -0.36 -4.89
N TYR A 55 -2.62 0.72 -4.80
CA TYR A 55 -3.13 1.46 -5.96
C TYR A 55 -2.22 2.65 -6.27
N ALA A 56 -1.88 2.84 -7.54
CA ALA A 56 -1.19 4.03 -8.01
C ALA A 56 -1.94 4.62 -9.21
N MET A 57 -2.37 5.88 -9.09
CA MET A 57 -3.11 6.59 -10.12
C MET A 57 -2.43 7.93 -10.41
N PRO A 58 -1.55 7.98 -11.42
CA PRO A 58 -0.95 9.22 -11.90
C PRO A 58 -1.99 10.17 -12.49
N PHE A 59 -1.83 11.46 -12.25
CA PHE A 59 -2.59 12.53 -12.91
C PHE A 59 -1.70 13.31 -13.91
N SER A 60 -0.42 13.42 -13.61
CA SER A 60 0.62 14.06 -14.42
C SER A 60 1.98 13.49 -14.00
N SER A 61 3.08 13.86 -14.66
CA SER A 61 4.43 13.37 -14.32
C SER A 61 4.90 13.70 -12.88
N ASN A 62 4.25 14.66 -12.24
CA ASN A 62 4.58 15.20 -10.92
C ASN A 62 3.44 15.11 -9.90
N ARG A 63 2.29 14.52 -10.25
CA ARG A 63 1.12 14.42 -9.37
C ARG A 63 0.49 13.04 -9.43
N ILE A 64 0.34 12.39 -8.29
CA ILE A 64 -0.10 10.99 -8.22
C ILE A 64 -0.89 10.71 -6.95
N PHE A 65 -1.93 9.88 -7.07
CA PHE A 65 -2.59 9.26 -5.92
C PHE A 65 -2.01 7.88 -5.64
N LEU A 66 -1.70 7.60 -4.37
CA LEU A 66 -1.12 6.34 -3.90
C LEU A 66 -1.91 5.86 -2.69
N GLU A 67 -2.39 4.63 -2.73
CA GLU A 67 -3.14 4.02 -1.62
C GLU A 67 -2.67 2.60 -1.33
N GLU A 68 -2.20 2.36 -0.11
CA GLU A 68 -1.93 1.01 0.37
C GLU A 68 -3.19 0.48 1.06
N THR A 69 -3.60 -0.76 0.74
CA THR A 69 -4.86 -1.34 1.22
C THR A 69 -4.68 -2.78 1.69
N SER A 70 -5.25 -3.10 2.86
CA SER A 70 -5.54 -4.46 3.33
C SER A 70 -6.97 -4.81 2.95
N LEU A 71 -7.15 -5.74 2.00
CA LEU A 71 -8.46 -6.10 1.43
C LEU A 71 -9.49 -6.52 2.49
N VAL A 72 -9.12 -7.48 3.33
CA VAL A 72 -9.98 -7.96 4.42
C VAL A 72 -9.12 -8.65 5.46
N ALA A 73 -9.32 -8.29 6.73
CA ALA A 73 -8.66 -8.92 7.86
C ALA A 73 -9.60 -9.00 9.08
N ARG A 74 -9.30 -9.94 9.99
CA ARG A 74 -9.95 -10.06 11.29
C ARG A 74 -8.91 -10.44 12.36
N PRO A 75 -8.62 -9.57 13.34
CA PRO A 75 -9.04 -8.16 13.41
C PRO A 75 -8.51 -7.35 12.21
N GLY A 76 -9.07 -6.16 11.99
CA GLY A 76 -8.57 -5.24 10.95
C GLY A 76 -7.11 -4.88 11.17
N LEU A 77 -6.39 -4.55 10.09
CA LEU A 77 -5.01 -4.10 10.16
C LEU A 77 -4.92 -2.77 10.93
N GLY A 78 -3.93 -2.61 11.80
CA GLY A 78 -3.70 -1.35 12.51
C GLY A 78 -3.29 -0.22 11.56
N MET A 79 -3.78 1.00 11.81
CA MET A 79 -3.49 2.16 10.97
C MET A 79 -1.97 2.46 10.91
N ASP A 80 -1.27 2.34 12.03
CA ASP A 80 0.20 2.53 12.06
C ASP A 80 0.95 1.48 11.23
N ASP A 81 0.40 0.25 11.11
CA ASP A 81 1.04 -0.81 10.32
C ASP A 81 0.92 -0.51 8.81
N ILE A 82 -0.27 -0.13 8.34
CA ILE A 82 -0.47 0.20 6.92
C ILE A 82 0.34 1.45 6.52
N GLN A 83 0.48 2.43 7.42
CA GLN A 83 1.34 3.59 7.22
C GLN A 83 2.82 3.22 7.10
N LYS A 84 3.32 2.33 7.97
CA LYS A 84 4.71 1.82 7.93
C LYS A 84 5.00 1.07 6.64
N ARG A 85 4.08 0.22 6.18
CA ARG A 85 4.21 -0.53 4.92
C ARG A 85 4.26 0.39 3.71
N ARG A 86 3.34 1.35 3.64
CA ARG A 86 3.36 2.39 2.60
C ARG A 86 4.69 3.15 2.64
N GLY A 87 5.15 3.57 3.82
CA GLY A 87 6.43 4.25 3.99
C GLY A 87 7.60 3.45 3.39
N ALA A 88 7.71 2.16 3.73
CA ALA A 88 8.72 1.27 3.17
C ALA A 88 8.61 1.14 1.63
N ARG A 89 7.39 1.09 1.09
CA ARG A 89 7.17 1.06 -0.35
C ARG A 89 7.62 2.36 -1.03
N LEU A 90 7.24 3.52 -0.49
CA LEU A 90 7.62 4.82 -1.05
C LEU A 90 9.14 5.00 -1.04
N SER A 91 9.81 4.67 0.06
CA SER A 91 11.28 4.72 0.14
C SER A 91 11.97 3.78 -0.86
N HIS A 92 11.30 2.70 -1.27
CA HIS A 92 11.83 1.78 -2.29
C HIS A 92 11.67 2.29 -3.72
N LEU A 93 10.68 3.18 -3.97
CA LEU A 93 10.42 3.74 -5.30
C LEU A 93 11.39 4.89 -5.67
N GLY A 94 12.08 5.47 -4.69
CA GLY A 94 13.01 6.58 -4.86
C GLY A 94 12.39 7.90 -4.45
#